data_AF-A0A9X4PL13-F1
#
_entry.id   AF-A0A9X4PL13-F1
#
_cell.length_a   1.000
_cell.length_b   1.000
_cell.length_c   1.000
_cell.angle_alpha   90.00
_cell.angle_beta   90.00
_cell.angle_gamma   90.00
#
_symmetry.space_group_name_H-M   'P 1'
#
loop_
_entity.id
_entity.type
_entity.pdbx_description
1 polymer ?
#
loop_
_entity_poly.entity_id
_entity_poly.type
_entity_poly.pdbx_seq_one_letter_code
_entity_poly.pdbx_strand_id
1 'polypeptide(L)'
;MNQLKTNNYGSHKISILLPIYNTEHGLEKCLDSILQQTYSGFEIICVNDASIDNTKQIIGSYSQKDTRISIVDKSQNQGFSFACRDALAQAKGSYVLCIDSDEVMTGLSLRC
;
A
#
# COMPACT_ATOMS: atom_id res chain seq x y z
N MET A 1 -9.44 13.59 -38.98
CA MET A 1 -9.36 14.02 -37.56
C MET A 1 -9.42 12.77 -36.70
N ASN A 2 -8.25 12.21 -36.34
CA ASN A 2 -8.20 11.07 -35.43
C ASN A 2 -8.29 11.61 -33.99
N GLN A 3 -9.42 11.37 -33.34
CA GLN A 3 -9.52 11.53 -31.90
C GLN A 3 -8.60 10.49 -31.25
N LEU A 4 -7.52 10.96 -30.63
CA LEU A 4 -6.68 10.13 -29.78
C LEU A 4 -7.56 9.56 -28.68
N LYS A 5 -7.67 8.22 -28.65
CA LYS A 5 -8.25 7.51 -27.51
C LYS A 5 -7.40 7.87 -26.30
N THR A 6 -7.93 8.69 -25.40
CA THR A 6 -7.34 8.89 -24.08
C THR A 6 -7.46 7.54 -23.37
N ASN A 7 -6.38 6.76 -23.38
CA ASN A 7 -6.32 5.54 -22.60
C ASN A 7 -6.56 5.92 -21.15
N ASN A 8 -7.71 5.51 -20.64
CA ASN A 8 -8.14 5.69 -19.27
C ASN A 8 -7.37 4.67 -18.42
N TYR A 9 -6.05 4.85 -18.31
CA TYR A 9 -5.27 4.15 -17.29
C TYR A 9 -5.85 4.59 -15.95
N GLY A 10 -6.24 3.64 -15.10
CA GLY A 10 -6.71 3.94 -13.75
C GLY A 10 -5.78 4.95 -13.08
N SER A 11 -6.34 5.83 -12.24
CA SER A 11 -5.64 6.94 -11.57
C SER A 11 -4.34 6.54 -10.85
N HIS A 12 -4.15 5.25 -10.58
CA HIS A 12 -2.97 4.66 -9.94
C HIS A 12 -2.20 3.80 -10.96
N LYS A 13 -0.95 4.18 -11.26
CA LYS A 13 -0.03 3.37 -12.09
C LYS A 13 0.73 2.33 -11.27
N ILE A 14 0.94 2.57 -9.98
CA ILE A 14 1.71 1.71 -9.07
C ILE A 14 0.80 1.21 -7.94
N SER A 15 0.74 -0.09 -7.71
CA SER A 15 0.15 -0.67 -6.49
C SER A 15 1.26 -1.05 -5.53
N ILE A 16 1.26 -0.42 -4.36
CA ILE A 16 2.19 -0.73 -3.28
C ILE A 16 1.53 -1.78 -2.40
N LEU A 17 2.10 -2.98 -2.35
CA LEU A 17 1.66 -4.07 -1.49
C LEU A 17 2.38 -3.94 -0.16
N LEU A 18 1.62 -3.74 0.91
CA LEU A 18 2.14 -3.56 2.25
C LEU A 18 1.58 -4.68 3.15
N PRO A 19 2.19 -5.86 3.17
CA PRO A 19 1.91 -6.90 4.16
C PRO A 19 2.36 -6.45 5.55
N ILE A 20 1.54 -6.66 6.57
CA ILE A 20 1.77 -6.13 7.92
C ILE A 20 1.44 -7.18 8.97
N TYR A 21 2.38 -7.45 9.88
CA TYR A 21 2.14 -8.27 11.07
C TYR A 21 2.91 -7.75 12.28
N ASN A 22 2.19 -7.27 13.29
CA ASN A 22 2.73 -6.79 14.56
C ASN A 22 3.87 -5.74 14.41
N THR A 23 3.66 -4.68 13.64
CA THR A 23 4.68 -3.65 13.36
C THR A 23 4.33 -2.25 13.88
N GLU A 24 3.57 -2.15 14.98
CA GLU A 24 3.06 -0.87 15.50
C GLU A 24 4.12 0.23 15.69
N HIS A 25 5.37 -0.12 16.02
CA HIS A 25 6.43 0.85 16.30
C HIS A 25 7.06 1.49 15.04
N GLY A 26 6.99 0.82 13.89
CA GLY A 26 7.60 1.27 12.63
C GLY A 26 6.59 1.71 11.57
N LEU A 27 5.35 1.24 11.69
CA LEU A 27 4.34 1.34 10.64
C LEU A 27 3.98 2.79 10.26
N GLU A 28 3.87 3.70 11.23
CA GLU A 28 3.58 5.12 10.95
C GLU A 28 4.69 5.74 10.10
N LYS A 29 5.96 5.48 10.44
CA LYS A 29 7.11 5.98 9.67
C LYS A 29 7.15 5.39 8.27
N CYS A 30 6.85 4.10 8.12
CA CYS A 30 6.74 3.43 6.83
C CYS A 30 5.69 4.12 5.96
N LEU A 31 4.45 4.24 6.47
CA LEU A 31 3.34 4.87 5.76
C LEU A 31 3.63 6.33 5.40
N ASP A 32 4.12 7.13 6.36
CA ASP A 32 4.50 8.53 6.11
C ASP A 32 5.53 8.64 4.98
N SER A 33 6.53 7.76 4.96
CA SER A 33 7.58 7.78 3.94
C SER A 33 7.07 7.46 2.54
N ILE A 34 6.07 6.58 2.43
CA ILE A 34 5.40 6.25 1.17
C ILE A 34 4.50 7.43 0.75
N LEU A 35 3.73 7.99 1.67
CA LEU A 35 2.78 9.06 1.38
C LEU A 35 3.47 10.38 0.98
N GLN A 36 4.68 10.62 1.47
CA GLN A 36 5.52 11.78 1.15
C GLN A 36 6.29 11.65 -0.18
N GLN A 37 6.15 10.55 -0.91
CA GLN A 37 6.80 10.40 -2.22
C GLN A 37 6.29 11.45 -3.22
N THR A 38 7.20 11.98 -4.05
CA THR A 38 6.88 13.06 -5.01
C THR A 38 5.93 12.62 -6.13
N TYR A 39 5.94 11.34 -6.49
CA TYR A 39 5.00 10.77 -7.43
C TYR A 39 3.73 10.33 -6.72
N SER A 40 2.55 10.84 -7.10
CA SER A 40 1.27 10.57 -6.41
C SER A 40 0.38 9.52 -7.07
N GLY A 41 0.74 9.03 -8.26
CA GLY A 41 -0.05 8.08 -9.04
C GLY A 41 0.05 6.63 -8.54
N PHE A 42 -0.10 6.41 -7.24
CA PHE A 42 -0.04 5.09 -6.61
C PHE A 42 -1.23 4.84 -5.69
N GLU A 43 -1.47 3.57 -5.37
CA GLU A 43 -2.34 3.11 -4.28
C GLU A 43 -1.52 2.26 -3.31
N ILE A 44 -1.96 2.16 -2.05
CA ILE A 44 -1.37 1.32 -1.02
C ILE A 44 -2.40 0.28 -0.60
N ILE A 45 -2.01 -0.98 -0.58
CA ILE A 45 -2.84 -2.10 -0.18
C ILE A 45 -2.23 -2.70 1.09
N CYS A 46 -2.73 -2.24 2.23
CA CYS A 46 -2.33 -2.71 3.54
C CYS A 46 -3.01 -4.05 3.84
N VAL A 47 -2.24 -5.12 4.02
CA VAL A 47 -2.76 -6.42 4.42
C VAL A 47 -2.36 -6.71 5.85
N ASN A 48 -3.29 -6.51 6.78
CA ASN A 48 -3.10 -6.90 8.17
C ASN A 48 -3.24 -8.41 8.31
N ASP A 49 -2.14 -9.11 8.58
CA ASP A 49 -2.08 -10.56 8.71
C ASP A 49 -2.42 -11.04 10.12
N ALA A 50 -3.57 -10.58 10.62
CA ALA A 50 -4.08 -10.85 11.98
C ALA A 50 -3.14 -10.37 13.10
N SER A 51 -2.63 -9.14 13.00
CA SER A 51 -1.88 -8.52 14.10
C SER A 51 -2.73 -8.40 15.36
N ILE A 52 -2.08 -8.52 16.52
CA ILE A 52 -2.70 -8.45 17.85
C ILE A 52 -2.31 -7.19 18.63
N ASP A 53 -1.48 -6.35 18.03
CA ASP A 53 -1.01 -5.06 18.54
C ASP A 53 -1.86 -3.90 17.96
N ASN A 54 -1.38 -2.64 18.08
CA ASN A 54 -2.12 -1.48 17.59
C ASN A 54 -2.10 -1.30 16.07
N THR A 55 -1.49 -2.22 15.31
CA THR A 55 -1.39 -2.17 13.84
C THR A 55 -2.71 -1.84 13.16
N LYS A 56 -3.80 -2.53 13.55
CA LYS A 56 -5.13 -2.36 12.94
C LYS A 56 -5.68 -0.95 13.14
N GLN A 57 -5.45 -0.36 14.32
CA GLN A 57 -5.86 1.01 14.61
C GLN A 57 -5.05 2.01 13.76
N ILE A 58 -3.74 1.79 13.64
CA ILE A 58 -2.85 2.66 12.86
C ILE A 58 -3.30 2.70 11.40
N ILE A 59 -3.38 1.55 10.71
CA ILE A 59 -3.80 1.53 9.29
C ILE A 59 -5.21 2.10 9.09
N GLY A 60 -6.12 1.86 10.03
CA GLY A 60 -7.47 2.42 10.01
C GLY A 60 -7.43 3.95 9.99
N SER A 61 -6.63 4.55 10.88
CA SER A 61 -6.49 6.02 10.95
C SER A 61 -5.90 6.62 9.69
N TYR A 62 -4.97 5.93 9.02
CA TYR A 62 -4.36 6.37 7.77
C TYR A 62 -5.34 6.25 6.59
N SER A 63 -6.10 5.14 6.51
CA SER A 63 -7.11 4.96 5.46
C SER A 63 -8.25 5.98 5.51
N GLN A 64 -8.54 6.54 6.69
CA GLN A 64 -9.51 7.62 6.85
C GLN A 64 -8.96 8.97 6.36
N LYS A 65 -7.64 9.17 6.38
CA LYS A 65 -6.96 10.42 6.01
C LYS A 65 -6.55 10.47 4.54
N ASP A 66 -6.23 9.32 3.94
CA ASP A 66 -5.75 9.23 2.56
C ASP A 66 -6.49 8.15 1.77
N THR A 67 -7.16 8.57 0.69
CA THR A 67 -8.00 7.72 -0.15
C THR A 67 -7.22 6.73 -1.01
N ARG A 68 -5.88 6.85 -1.07
CA ARG A 68 -5.01 5.90 -1.76
C ARG A 68 -4.81 4.61 -0.98
N ILE A 69 -5.19 4.58 0.31
CA ILE A 69 -4.97 3.44 1.19
C ILE A 69 -6.21 2.56 1.25
N SER A 70 -6.04 1.27 0.97
CA SER A 70 -7.03 0.22 1.16
C SER A 70 -6.52 -0.81 2.16
N ILE A 71 -7.43 -1.47 2.87
CA ILE A 71 -7.11 -2.44 3.92
C ILE A 71 -7.76 -3.79 3.60
N VAL A 72 -6.95 -4.85 3.68
CA VAL A 72 -7.41 -6.23 3.76
C VAL A 72 -7.06 -6.75 5.15
N ASP A 73 -8.07 -7.12 5.93
CA ASP A 73 -7.90 -7.61 7.30
C ASP A 73 -8.12 -9.12 7.34
N LYS A 74 -7.07 -9.88 7.64
CA LYS A 74 -7.11 -11.34 7.67
C LYS A 74 -7.53 -11.83 9.04
N SER A 75 -8.34 -12.89 9.08
CA SER A 75 -8.81 -13.49 10.33
C SER A 75 -7.74 -14.32 11.06
N GLN A 76 -6.67 -14.70 10.37
CA GLN A 76 -5.56 -15.47 10.93
C GLN A 76 -4.26 -15.11 10.20
N ASN A 77 -3.13 -15.25 10.89
CA ASN A 77 -1.80 -15.08 10.31
C ASN A 77 -1.52 -16.24 9.34
N GLN A 78 -1.17 -15.91 8.10
CA GLN A 78 -0.77 -16.88 7.08
C GLN A 78 0.66 -16.64 6.56
N GLY A 79 1.32 -15.58 7.02
CA GLY A 79 2.66 -15.19 6.63
C GLY A 79 2.71 -14.25 5.43
N PHE A 80 3.88 -13.62 5.27
CA PHE A 80 4.17 -12.58 4.29
C PHE A 80 3.72 -12.92 2.86
N SER A 81 4.08 -14.10 2.34
CA SER A 81 3.76 -14.47 0.96
C SER A 81 2.25 -14.55 0.69
N PHE A 82 1.47 -14.99 1.68
CA PHE A 82 0.00 -15.02 1.56
C PHE A 82 -0.58 -13.62 1.66
N ALA A 83 -0.03 -12.76 2.51
CA ALA A 83 -0.42 -11.36 2.58
C ALA A 83 -0.13 -10.63 1.25
N CYS A 84 1.05 -10.82 0.65
CA CYS A 84 1.38 -10.25 -0.66
C CYS A 84 0.48 -10.78 -1.77
N ARG A 85 0.15 -12.07 -1.76
CA ARG A 85 -0.77 -12.67 -2.73
C ARG A 85 -2.16 -12.02 -2.66
N ASP A 86 -2.67 -11.85 -1.44
CA ASP A 86 -3.98 -11.25 -1.22
C ASP A 86 -3.97 -9.75 -1.61
N ALA A 87 -2.86 -9.04 -1.35
CA ALA A 87 -2.66 -7.67 -1.81
C ALA A 87 -2.64 -7.58 -3.35
N LEU A 88 -1.88 -8.47 -4.00
CA LEU A 88 -1.76 -8.53 -5.46
C LEU A 88 -3.11 -8.77 -6.14
N ALA A 89 -3.98 -9.57 -5.53
CA ALA A 89 -5.34 -9.80 -6.03
C ALA A 89 -6.22 -8.53 -6.03
N GLN A 90 -5.87 -7.52 -5.23
CA GLN A 90 -6.58 -6.23 -5.16
C GLN A 90 -5.90 -5.12 -5.98
N ALA A 91 -4.69 -5.36 -6.50
CA ALA A 91 -3.89 -4.38 -7.21
C ALA A 91 -4.53 -3.95 -8.55
N LYS A 92 -4.56 -2.64 -8.79
CA LYS A 92 -5.11 -2.01 -10.01
C LYS A 92 -4.05 -1.29 -10.84
N GLY A 93 -2.86 -1.08 -10.27
CA GLY A 93 -1.71 -0.48 -10.92
C GLY A 93 -1.14 -1.36 -12.03
N SER A 94 -0.50 -0.72 -13.00
CA SER A 94 0.25 -1.43 -14.05
C SER A 94 1.59 -1.97 -13.54
N TYR A 95 2.08 -1.46 -12.41
CA TYR A 95 3.30 -1.87 -11.73
C TYR A 95 2.99 -2.21 -10.28
N VAL A 96 3.78 -3.13 -9.72
CA VAL A 96 3.64 -3.58 -8.33
C VAL A 96 4.96 -3.36 -7.61
N LEU A 97 4.89 -2.80 -6.40
CA LEU A 97 6.01 -2.68 -5.49
C LEU A 97 5.61 -3.32 -4.16
N CYS A 98 6.40 -4.27 -3.67
CA CYS A 98 6.20 -4.87 -2.35
C CYS A 98 7.15 -4.20 -1.36
N ILE A 99 6.65 -3.79 -0.21
CA ILE A 99 7.43 -3.11 0.84
C ILE A 99 7.18 -3.80 2.17
N ASP A 100 8.23 -3.99 2.96
CA ASP A 100 8.13 -4.49 4.33
C ASP A 100 7.62 -3.37 5.27
N SER A 101 6.69 -3.71 6.17
CA SER A 101 5.98 -2.73 6.99
C SER A 101 6.81 -2.05 8.09
N ASP A 102 8.05 -2.50 8.29
CA ASP A 102 9.06 -1.92 9.18
C ASP A 102 10.15 -1.12 8.44
N GLU A 103 10.09 -1.06 7.11
CA GLU A 103 11.03 -0.34 6.26
C GLU A 103 10.55 1.07 5.89
N VAL A 104 11.50 1.95 5.56
CA VAL A 104 11.24 3.36 5.21
C VAL A 104 11.73 3.63 3.79
N MET A 105 10.87 4.21 2.94
CA MET A 105 11.27 4.65 1.62
C MET A 105 12.06 5.96 1.70
N THR A 106 13.25 5.99 1.10
CA THR A 106 13.95 7.27 0.93
C THR A 106 13.16 8.17 -0.03
N GLY A 107 13.20 9.49 0.17
CA GLY A 107 12.28 10.46 -0.46
C GLY A 107 12.35 10.58 -1.99
N LEU A 108 13.23 9.83 -2.65
CA LEU A 108 13.46 9.88 -4.10
C LEU A 108 13.17 8.55 -4.82
N SER A 109 12.55 7.61 -4.11
CA SER A 109 12.34 6.24 -4.59
C SER A 109 11.24 6.13 -5.65
N LEU A 110 10.18 6.95 -5.57
CA LEU A 110 9.17 7.08 -6.63
C LEU A 110 9.24 8.47 -7.29
N ARG A 111 9.53 8.50 -8.59
CA ARG A 111 9.65 9.71 -9.43
C ARG A 111 8.97 9.53 -10.79
N CYS A 112 8.56 10.63 -11.40
CA CYS A 112 8.10 10.70 -12.78
C CYS A 112 9.23 11.03 -13.76
#